data_AF-A0A7J7TCN7-F1
#
_entry.id   AF-A0A7J7TCN7-F1
#
_cell.length_a   1.000
_cell.length_b   1.000
_cell.length_c   1.000
_cell.angle_alpha   90.00
_cell.angle_beta   90.00
_cell.angle_gamma   90.00
#
_symmetry.space_group_name_H-M   'P 1'
#
loop_
_entity.id
_entity.type
_entity.pdbx_description
1 polymer ?
#
loop_
_entity_poly.entity_id
_entity_poly.type
_entity_poly.pdbx_seq_one_letter_code
_entity_poly.pdbx_strand_id
1 'polypeptide(L)'
;MYRRPDPGPVIIALDSLSWLLLHLPCTTLCQTLHTLSHQDTCSGDTSPVARVCVLGLLHEELHGPGPMGALSSLAQTEVTLSGTASQTSAHILYRRPRQRPTHKIQWFSILPDFSVDLQGGPPLESQPHPHPDTPLVDPTTHLTFNLHLSKKEKEAKDSLTLPFQFSSEKQQALLCPGSGQATSHIFYEPDAYDDPDQEDPDDDLDI
;
A
#
# COMPACT_ATOMS: atom_id res chain seq x y z
N MET A 1 -46.51 -9.91 21.82
CA MET A 1 -45.45 -8.95 21.41
C MET A 1 -44.72 -9.54 20.22
N TYR A 2 -44.88 -8.98 19.03
CA TYR A 2 -44.13 -9.40 17.84
C TYR A 2 -42.80 -8.66 17.83
N ARG A 3 -41.68 -9.38 17.98
CA ARG A 3 -40.34 -8.83 17.80
C ARG A 3 -40.14 -8.63 16.30
N ARG A 4 -40.06 -7.38 15.83
CA ARG A 4 -39.64 -7.13 14.44
C ARG A 4 -38.21 -7.66 14.29
N PRO A 5 -37.90 -8.43 13.25
CA PRO A 5 -36.53 -8.84 12.98
C PRO A 5 -35.68 -7.58 12.75
N ASP A 6 -34.48 -7.57 13.31
CA ASP A 6 -33.51 -6.49 13.09
C ASP A 6 -33.29 -6.31 11.59
N PRO A 7 -33.27 -5.07 11.07
CA PRO A 7 -33.08 -4.83 9.66
C PRO A 7 -31.66 -5.25 9.28
N GLY A 8 -31.55 -6.24 8.40
CA GLY A 8 -30.28 -6.71 7.86
C GLY A 8 -29.53 -5.61 7.08
N PRO A 9 -28.26 -5.86 6.72
CA PRO A 9 -27.49 -4.90 5.93
C PRO A 9 -28.17 -4.64 4.58
N VAL A 10 -28.25 -3.37 4.19
CA VAL A 10 -28.81 -2.95 2.89
C VAL A 10 -27.66 -2.72 1.94
N ILE A 11 -27.70 -3.34 0.75
CA ILE A 11 -26.71 -3.13 -0.31
C ILE A 11 -27.34 -2.26 -1.40
N ILE A 12 -26.71 -1.13 -1.70
CA ILE A 12 -27.05 -0.25 -2.81
C ILE A 12 -26.01 -0.49 -3.90
N ALA A 13 -26.44 -1.02 -5.04
CA ALA A 13 -25.59 -1.22 -6.21
C ALA A 13 -25.82 -0.09 -7.23
N LEU A 14 -24.75 0.61 -7.58
CA LEU A 14 -24.71 1.64 -8.62
C LEU A 14 -23.99 1.07 -9.84
N ASP A 15 -24.72 0.99 -10.95
CA ASP A 15 -24.25 0.40 -12.20
C ASP A 15 -23.13 1.20 -12.88
N SER A 16 -23.10 2.52 -12.70
CA SER A 16 -22.04 3.37 -13.27
C SER A 16 -21.86 4.67 -12.49
N LEU A 17 -20.82 4.70 -11.63
CA LEU A 17 -20.31 5.94 -11.06
C LEU A 17 -19.72 6.87 -12.12
N SER A 18 -19.24 6.30 -13.23
CA SER A 18 -18.71 7.07 -14.35
C SER A 18 -19.75 7.99 -14.97
N TRP A 19 -20.97 7.50 -15.15
CA TRP A 19 -22.06 8.33 -15.66
C TRP A 19 -22.36 9.50 -14.71
N LEU A 20 -22.35 9.25 -13.39
CA LEU A 20 -22.57 10.31 -12.39
C LEU A 20 -21.44 11.35 -12.39
N LEU A 21 -20.18 10.93 -12.49
CA LEU A 21 -19.03 11.82 -12.57
C LEU A 21 -19.06 12.74 -13.81
N LEU A 22 -19.71 12.31 -14.90
CA LEU A 22 -19.88 13.14 -16.10
C LEU A 22 -20.91 14.26 -15.91
N HIS A 23 -21.86 14.10 -15.00
CA HIS A 23 -23.00 15.01 -14.83
C HIS A 23 -22.96 15.80 -13.51
N LEU A 24 -22.18 15.33 -12.54
CA LEU A 24 -22.10 15.90 -11.19
C LEU A 24 -20.64 16.18 -10.83
N PRO A 25 -20.37 17.25 -10.06
CA PRO A 25 -19.05 17.46 -9.48
C PRO A 25 -18.63 16.28 -8.62
N CYS A 26 -17.35 15.87 -8.74
CA CYS A 26 -16.78 14.77 -7.97
C CYS A 26 -16.98 14.97 -6.45
N THR A 27 -16.85 16.20 -5.95
CA THR A 27 -17.08 16.54 -4.54
C THR A 27 -18.50 16.22 -4.08
N THR A 28 -19.51 16.58 -4.88
CA THR A 28 -20.92 16.28 -4.59
C THR A 28 -21.17 14.78 -4.55
N LEU A 29 -20.61 14.04 -5.51
CA LEU A 29 -20.72 12.59 -5.55
C LEU A 29 -20.09 11.94 -4.30
N CYS A 30 -18.85 12.34 -3.97
CA CYS A 30 -18.13 11.88 -2.78
C CYS A 30 -18.91 12.13 -1.49
N GLN A 31 -19.45 13.34 -1.31
CA GLN A 31 -20.26 13.70 -0.15
C GLN A 31 -21.54 12.86 -0.07
N THR A 32 -22.20 12.63 -1.20
CA THR A 32 -23.43 11.82 -1.26
C THR A 32 -23.13 10.37 -0.88
N LEU A 33 -22.09 9.76 -1.45
CA LEU A 33 -21.67 8.39 -1.13
C LEU A 33 -21.23 8.24 0.33
N HIS A 34 -20.53 9.24 0.86
CA HIS A 34 -20.14 9.27 2.27
C HIS A 34 -21.39 9.34 3.18
N THR A 35 -22.34 10.22 2.87
CA THR A 35 -23.58 10.39 3.66
C THR A 35 -24.45 9.13 3.61
N LEU A 36 -24.53 8.46 2.46
CA LEU A 36 -25.26 7.20 2.30
C LEU A 36 -24.65 6.05 3.11
N SER A 37 -23.31 5.96 3.15
CA SER A 37 -22.62 4.93 3.93
C SER A 37 -22.61 5.20 5.44
N HIS A 38 -22.77 6.46 5.85
CA HIS A 38 -22.80 6.91 7.24
C HIS A 38 -24.19 7.41 7.67
N GLN A 39 -25.29 6.81 7.19
CA GLN A 39 -26.64 7.09 7.73
C GLN A 39 -26.84 6.63 9.19
N ASP A 40 -25.76 6.56 9.96
CA ASP A 40 -25.75 6.36 11.40
C ASP A 40 -25.68 7.73 12.08
N THR A 41 -26.50 7.90 13.12
CA THR A 41 -26.55 9.02 14.08
C THR A 41 -27.28 10.29 13.62
N CYS A 42 -28.60 10.36 13.89
CA CYS A 42 -29.27 11.54 14.50
C CYS A 42 -30.80 11.39 14.46
N SER A 43 -31.34 10.28 14.94
CA SER A 43 -32.74 10.26 15.37
C SER A 43 -32.79 9.47 16.67
N GLY A 44 -33.27 10.10 17.73
CA GLY A 44 -33.37 9.55 19.09
C GLY A 44 -34.42 8.43 19.19
N ASP A 45 -34.53 7.61 18.15
CA ASP A 45 -35.42 6.48 18.07
C ASP A 45 -34.58 5.19 18.12
N THR A 46 -34.86 4.36 19.12
CA THR A 46 -34.14 3.15 19.53
C THR A 46 -34.21 2.00 18.52
N SER A 47 -34.29 2.27 17.22
CA SER A 47 -34.24 1.23 16.18
C SER A 47 -32.80 0.93 15.77
N PRO A 48 -32.41 -0.35 15.65
CA PRO A 48 -31.10 -0.72 15.09
C PRO A 48 -30.99 -0.16 13.67
N VAL A 49 -30.02 0.74 13.46
CA VAL A 49 -29.77 1.34 12.15
C VAL A 49 -29.20 0.27 11.23
N ALA A 50 -29.82 0.10 10.07
CA ALA A 50 -29.36 -0.84 9.06
C ALA A 50 -28.03 -0.35 8.47
N ARG A 51 -26.98 -1.16 8.54
CA ARG A 51 -25.70 -0.83 7.89
C ARG A 51 -25.89 -0.79 6.38
N VAL A 52 -25.59 0.34 5.75
CA VAL A 52 -25.68 0.52 4.30
C VAL A 52 -24.33 0.25 3.67
N CYS A 53 -24.28 -0.68 2.72
CA CYS A 53 -23.13 -0.96 1.89
C CYS A 53 -23.38 -0.39 0.49
N VAL A 54 -22.48 0.45 -0.02
CA VAL A 54 -22.58 1.00 -1.38
C VAL A 54 -21.54 0.33 -2.26
N LEU A 55 -22.01 -0.31 -3.33
CA LEU A 55 -21.18 -0.90 -4.37
C LEU A 55 -21.35 -0.04 -5.64
N GLY A 56 -20.26 0.43 -6.23
CA GLY A 56 -20.32 1.23 -7.45
C GLY A 56 -19.29 0.77 -8.47
N LEU A 57 -19.72 0.64 -9.73
CA LEU A 57 -18.82 0.35 -10.85
C LEU A 57 -18.24 1.66 -11.40
N LEU A 58 -16.92 1.69 -11.57
CA LEU A 58 -16.19 2.84 -12.10
C LEU A 58 -15.30 2.39 -13.26
N HIS A 59 -15.38 3.11 -14.37
CA HIS A 59 -14.59 2.88 -15.58
C HIS A 59 -13.35 3.78 -15.55
N GLU A 60 -12.18 3.20 -15.30
CA GLU A 60 -10.91 3.92 -15.13
C GLU A 60 -10.52 4.72 -16.39
N GLU A 61 -10.81 4.20 -17.57
CA GLU A 61 -10.50 4.81 -18.86
C GLU A 61 -11.21 6.15 -19.12
N LEU A 62 -12.27 6.46 -18.38
CA LEU A 62 -13.07 7.66 -18.57
C LEU A 62 -12.67 8.83 -17.66
N HIS A 63 -11.81 8.61 -16.66
CA HIS A 63 -11.53 9.59 -15.61
C HIS A 63 -10.04 9.81 -15.38
N GLY A 64 -9.68 11.05 -15.04
CA GLY A 64 -8.32 11.36 -14.61
C GLY A 64 -8.01 10.89 -13.19
N PRO A 65 -6.74 10.98 -12.75
CA PRO A 65 -6.30 10.50 -11.44
C PRO A 65 -6.97 11.23 -10.26
N GLY A 66 -7.45 12.46 -10.45
CA GLY A 66 -8.11 13.25 -9.40
C GLY A 66 -9.42 12.61 -8.90
N PRO A 67 -10.48 12.52 -9.75
CA PRO A 67 -11.73 11.88 -9.36
C PRO A 67 -11.58 10.41 -8.92
N MET A 68 -10.68 9.67 -9.58
CA MET A 68 -10.35 8.29 -9.22
C MET A 68 -9.81 8.20 -7.79
N GLY A 69 -8.81 9.03 -7.46
CA GLY A 69 -8.23 9.06 -6.11
C GLY A 69 -9.22 9.48 -5.04
N ALA A 70 -10.09 10.45 -5.34
CA ALA A 70 -11.12 10.90 -4.41
C ALA A 70 -12.14 9.77 -4.09
N LEU A 71 -12.64 9.06 -5.11
CA LEU A 71 -13.54 7.93 -4.90
C LEU A 71 -12.84 6.74 -4.22
N SER A 72 -11.60 6.44 -4.62
CA SER A 72 -10.77 5.39 -4.01
C SER A 72 -10.56 5.62 -2.51
N SER A 73 -10.38 6.88 -2.09
CA SER A 73 -10.20 7.23 -0.67
C SER A 73 -11.45 6.97 0.20
N LEU A 74 -12.64 6.97 -0.40
CA LEU A 74 -13.90 6.65 0.28
C LEU A 74 -14.14 5.13 0.37
N ALA A 75 -13.53 4.35 -0.51
CA ALA A 75 -13.80 2.93 -0.63
C ALA A 75 -13.04 2.10 0.42
N GLN A 76 -13.77 1.32 1.22
CA GLN A 76 -13.19 0.32 2.13
C GLN A 76 -12.60 -0.87 1.38
N THR A 77 -13.15 -1.18 0.21
CA THR A 77 -12.66 -2.24 -0.67
C THR A 77 -12.73 -1.74 -2.10
N GLU A 78 -11.63 -1.87 -2.80
CA GLU A 78 -11.48 -1.52 -4.20
C GLU A 78 -11.09 -2.77 -4.97
N VAL A 79 -11.80 -3.05 -6.06
CA VAL A 79 -11.56 -4.21 -6.91
C VAL A 79 -11.30 -3.71 -8.32
N THR A 80 -10.05 -3.79 -8.74
CA THR A 80 -9.64 -3.42 -10.09
C THR A 80 -9.54 -4.68 -10.92
N LEU A 81 -10.34 -4.76 -11.99
CA LEU A 81 -10.33 -5.88 -12.92
C LEU A 81 -9.31 -5.59 -14.03
N SER A 82 -8.42 -6.53 -14.26
CA SER A 82 -7.39 -6.47 -15.30
C SER A 82 -7.34 -7.80 -16.05
N GLY A 83 -6.87 -7.79 -17.30
CA GLY A 83 -6.66 -9.03 -18.03
C GLY A 83 -6.63 -8.89 -19.53
N THR A 84 -6.05 -9.89 -20.17
CA THR A 84 -6.12 -10.10 -21.62
C THR A 84 -6.96 -11.36 -21.89
N ALA A 85 -7.31 -11.62 -23.16
CA ALA A 85 -8.24 -12.69 -23.54
C ALA A 85 -7.93 -14.10 -22.98
N SER A 86 -6.70 -14.36 -22.52
CA SER A 86 -6.28 -15.65 -21.94
C SER A 86 -6.17 -15.66 -20.42
N GLN A 87 -6.09 -14.50 -19.75
CA GLN A 87 -5.85 -14.43 -18.31
C GLN A 87 -6.46 -13.16 -17.71
N THR A 88 -7.41 -13.35 -16.80
CA THR A 88 -8.07 -12.26 -16.06
C THR A 88 -7.75 -12.33 -14.56
N SER A 89 -7.48 -11.17 -13.98
CA SER A 89 -7.15 -10.97 -12.57
C SER A 89 -7.98 -9.85 -11.95
N ALA A 90 -8.30 -10.01 -10.68
CA ALA A 90 -8.87 -8.98 -9.83
C ALA A 90 -7.83 -8.58 -8.79
N HIS A 91 -7.45 -7.30 -8.80
CA HIS A 91 -6.62 -6.68 -7.79
C HIS A 91 -7.53 -6.11 -6.71
N ILE A 92 -7.48 -6.69 -5.52
CA ILE A 92 -8.37 -6.34 -4.42
C ILE A 92 -7.56 -5.62 -3.35
N LEU A 93 -7.93 -4.38 -3.08
CA LEU A 93 -7.33 -3.56 -2.04
C LEU A 93 -8.33 -3.38 -0.89
N TYR A 94 -7.97 -3.88 0.28
CA TYR A 94 -8.75 -3.73 1.51
C TYR A 94 -8.17 -2.61 2.38
N ARG A 95 -9.03 -1.69 2.77
CA ARG A 95 -8.71 -0.58 3.69
C ARG A 95 -9.52 -0.76 4.97
N ARG A 96 -8.85 -1.20 6.04
CA ARG A 96 -9.47 -1.35 7.36
C ARG A 96 -9.10 -0.16 8.24
N PRO A 97 -10.03 0.35 9.07
CA PRO A 97 -9.72 1.42 10.00
C PRO A 97 -8.52 1.05 10.87
N ARG A 98 -7.53 1.96 10.96
CA ARG A 98 -6.32 1.81 11.79
C ARG A 98 -5.40 0.64 11.39
N GLN A 99 -5.53 0.09 10.19
CA GLN A 99 -4.62 -0.94 9.68
C GLN A 99 -4.02 -0.54 8.34
N ARG A 100 -2.81 -1.04 8.06
CA ARG A 100 -2.18 -0.89 6.75
C ARG A 100 -3.07 -1.53 5.67
N PRO A 101 -3.29 -0.86 4.52
CA PRO A 101 -4.04 -1.46 3.42
C PRO A 101 -3.44 -2.79 2.99
N THR A 102 -4.29 -3.79 2.76
CA THR A 102 -3.87 -5.13 2.31
C THR A 102 -4.25 -5.32 0.85
N HIS A 103 -3.30 -5.78 0.04
CA HIS A 103 -3.50 -6.04 -1.38
C HIS A 103 -3.51 -7.56 -1.65
N LYS A 104 -4.52 -8.03 -2.39
CA LYS A 104 -4.67 -9.43 -2.81
C LYS A 104 -4.93 -9.48 -4.31
N ILE A 105 -4.21 -10.34 -5.03
CA ILE A 105 -4.50 -10.64 -6.43
C ILE A 105 -5.27 -11.96 -6.48
N GLN A 106 -6.39 -11.98 -7.20
CA GLN A 106 -7.21 -13.16 -7.42
C GLN A 106 -7.37 -13.39 -8.92
N TRP A 107 -6.97 -14.57 -9.38
CA TRP A 107 -7.15 -14.98 -10.77
C TRP A 107 -8.51 -15.63 -10.93
N PHE A 108 -9.17 -15.36 -12.05
CA PHE A 108 -10.50 -15.90 -12.31
C PHE A 108 -10.74 -16.09 -13.80
N SER A 109 -11.74 -16.89 -14.14
CA SER A 109 -12.31 -17.01 -15.48
C SER A 109 -13.83 -16.95 -15.41
N ILE A 110 -14.46 -16.33 -16.41
CA ILE A 110 -15.92 -16.30 -16.53
C ILE A 110 -16.32 -17.49 -17.42
N LEU A 111 -17.11 -18.39 -16.85
CA LEU A 111 -17.62 -19.56 -17.56
C LEU A 111 -18.79 -19.18 -18.49
N PRO A 112 -19.16 -20.01 -19.49
CA PRO A 112 -20.24 -19.70 -20.43
C PRO A 112 -21.63 -19.47 -19.78
N ASP A 113 -21.82 -19.93 -18.55
CA ASP A 113 -23.01 -19.71 -17.73
C ASP A 113 -22.94 -18.44 -16.86
N PHE A 114 -21.93 -17.59 -17.11
CA PHE A 114 -21.61 -16.38 -16.34
C PHE A 114 -21.20 -16.62 -14.88
N SER A 115 -20.97 -17.87 -14.49
CA SER A 115 -20.35 -18.15 -13.20
C SER A 115 -18.87 -17.78 -13.24
N VAL A 116 -18.34 -17.43 -12.07
CA VAL A 116 -16.93 -17.05 -11.90
C VAL A 116 -16.19 -18.22 -11.28
N ASP A 117 -15.23 -18.77 -12.03
CA ASP A 117 -14.29 -19.78 -11.52
C ASP A 117 -13.05 -19.08 -10.95
N LEU A 118 -12.82 -19.28 -9.65
CA LEU A 118 -11.70 -18.66 -8.93
C LEU A 118 -10.50 -19.60 -8.96
N GLN A 119 -9.49 -19.21 -9.70
CA GLN A 119 -8.27 -19.99 -9.84
C GLN A 119 -7.32 -19.66 -8.68
N GLY A 120 -6.74 -20.69 -8.06
CA GLY A 120 -5.46 -20.49 -7.36
C GLY A 120 -4.51 -19.89 -8.37
N GLY A 121 -3.82 -18.79 -8.02
CA GLY A 121 -3.06 -18.03 -9.00
C GLY A 121 -2.16 -18.91 -9.86
N PRO A 122 -1.79 -18.47 -11.08
CA PRO A 122 -0.95 -19.27 -11.95
C PRO A 122 0.19 -19.78 -11.06
N PRO A 123 0.52 -21.08 -11.12
CA PRO A 123 1.76 -21.53 -10.53
C PRO A 123 2.77 -20.49 -10.98
N LEU A 124 3.41 -19.80 -10.04
CA LEU A 124 4.70 -19.19 -10.34
C LEU A 124 5.38 -20.33 -11.09
N GLU A 125 5.59 -20.18 -12.40
CA GLU A 125 6.46 -21.09 -13.10
C GLU A 125 7.67 -21.08 -12.21
N SER A 126 7.86 -22.19 -11.51
CA SER A 126 9.07 -22.45 -10.80
C SER A 126 10.08 -22.19 -11.88
N GLN A 127 10.78 -21.04 -11.79
CA GLN A 127 11.93 -20.80 -12.63
C GLN A 127 12.66 -22.13 -12.65
N PRO A 128 12.92 -22.71 -13.84
CA PRO A 128 13.60 -23.98 -13.91
C PRO A 128 14.76 -23.86 -12.96
N HIS A 129 14.69 -24.61 -11.85
CA HIS A 129 15.72 -24.58 -10.84
C HIS A 129 16.99 -24.86 -11.64
N PRO A 130 17.95 -23.93 -11.74
CA PRO A 130 19.11 -24.19 -12.56
C PRO A 130 19.69 -25.47 -12.02
N HIS A 131 19.76 -26.49 -12.88
CA HIS A 131 20.55 -27.67 -12.58
C HIS A 131 21.90 -27.17 -12.06
N PRO A 132 22.47 -27.77 -11.00
CA PRO A 132 23.64 -27.24 -10.30
C PRO A 132 24.93 -27.13 -11.15
N ASP A 133 24.85 -27.36 -12.46
CA ASP A 133 25.96 -27.39 -13.41
C ASP A 133 25.85 -26.37 -14.56
N THR A 134 25.14 -25.25 -14.36
CA THR A 134 25.26 -24.10 -15.28
C THR A 134 26.25 -23.08 -14.73
N PRO A 135 27.26 -22.65 -15.51
CA PRO A 135 28.22 -21.66 -15.03
C PRO A 135 27.46 -20.40 -14.66
N LEU A 136 27.69 -19.92 -13.44
CA LEU A 136 27.12 -18.71 -12.84
C LEU A 136 27.27 -17.53 -13.80
N VAL A 137 26.27 -17.32 -14.66
CA VAL A 137 26.20 -16.12 -15.49
C VAL A 137 25.81 -15.01 -14.53
N ASP A 138 26.70 -14.03 -14.39
CA ASP A 138 26.46 -12.87 -13.55
C ASP A 138 25.13 -12.21 -14.00
N PRO A 139 24.11 -12.13 -13.11
CA PRO A 139 22.78 -11.61 -13.44
C PRO A 139 22.83 -10.13 -13.86
N THR A 140 23.95 -9.44 -13.64
CA THR A 140 24.16 -8.04 -14.03
C THR A 140 24.55 -7.85 -15.50
N THR A 141 24.80 -8.95 -16.25
CA THR A 141 25.28 -8.90 -17.65
C THR A 141 24.28 -8.34 -18.67
N HIS A 142 22.98 -8.32 -18.37
CA HIS A 142 21.92 -7.81 -19.26
C HIS A 142 21.42 -6.41 -18.91
N LEU A 143 22.09 -5.71 -17.98
CA LEU A 143 21.69 -4.36 -17.61
C LEU A 143 22.19 -3.34 -18.64
N THR A 144 21.32 -2.40 -18.99
CA THR A 144 21.65 -1.24 -19.84
C THR A 144 22.54 -0.22 -19.14
N PHE A 145 22.84 -0.44 -17.86
CA PHE A 145 23.72 0.37 -17.05
C PHE A 145 24.68 -0.51 -16.25
N ASN A 146 25.88 0.00 -16.00
CA ASN A 146 26.92 -0.75 -15.30
C ASN A 146 26.69 -0.65 -13.77
N LEU A 147 26.53 -1.80 -13.11
CA LEU A 147 26.46 -1.90 -11.65
C LEU A 147 27.84 -2.04 -10.99
N HIS A 148 28.86 -2.39 -11.76
CA HIS A 148 30.22 -2.59 -11.26
C HIS A 148 31.03 -1.32 -11.45
N LEU A 149 31.57 -0.79 -10.35
CA LEU A 149 32.55 0.28 -10.44
C LEU A 149 33.87 -0.28 -10.97
N SER A 150 34.44 0.40 -11.97
CA SER A 150 35.84 0.18 -12.34
C SER A 150 36.76 0.51 -11.15
N LYS A 151 37.99 -0.03 -11.16
CA LYS A 151 38.99 0.26 -10.09
C LYS A 151 39.16 1.76 -9.86
N LYS A 152 39.15 2.54 -10.95
CA LYS A 152 39.28 4.01 -10.92
C LYS A 152 38.06 4.69 -10.28
N GLU A 153 36.86 4.23 -10.60
CA GLU A 153 35.63 4.78 -10.02
C GLU A 153 35.49 4.44 -8.54
N LYS A 154 35.90 3.22 -8.15
CA LYS A 154 35.95 2.82 -6.74
C LYS A 154 36.92 3.69 -5.96
N GLU A 155 38.13 3.89 -6.47
CA GLU A 155 39.13 4.78 -5.85
C GLU A 155 38.65 6.24 -5.78
N ALA A 156 37.99 6.73 -6.82
CA ALA A 156 37.39 8.07 -6.83
C ALA A 156 36.26 8.21 -5.79
N LYS A 157 35.42 7.18 -5.64
CA LYS A 157 34.37 7.14 -4.62
C LYS A 157 34.96 7.10 -3.21
N ASP A 158 35.96 6.26 -2.99
CA ASP A 158 36.57 6.06 -1.67
C ASP A 158 37.42 7.26 -1.22
N SER A 159 37.92 8.06 -2.16
CA SER A 159 38.64 9.32 -1.89
C SER A 159 37.73 10.55 -1.75
N LEU A 160 36.44 10.42 -2.07
CA LEU A 160 35.49 11.53 -1.99
C LEU A 160 35.17 11.83 -0.51
N THR A 161 35.59 12.99 -0.02
CA THR A 161 35.20 13.46 1.32
C THR A 161 33.76 13.96 1.28
N LEU A 162 32.88 13.35 2.08
CA LEU A 162 31.47 13.76 2.15
C LEU A 162 31.34 15.13 2.86
N PRO A 163 30.41 16.01 2.43
CA PRO A 163 30.27 17.36 2.98
C PRO A 163 30.05 17.44 4.50
N PHE A 164 29.52 16.37 5.11
CA PHE A 164 29.20 16.30 6.54
C PHE A 164 30.08 15.30 7.31
N GLN A 165 31.13 14.76 6.69
CA GLN A 165 32.06 13.87 7.37
C GLN A 165 33.10 14.71 8.12
N PHE A 166 32.98 14.73 9.44
CA PHE A 166 34.00 15.30 10.30
C PHE A 166 35.24 14.39 10.33
N SER A 167 36.44 14.98 10.39
CA SER A 167 37.66 14.21 10.66
C SER A 167 37.55 13.49 12.00
N SER A 168 38.26 12.37 12.18
CA SER A 168 38.28 11.64 13.45
C SER A 168 38.64 12.56 14.63
N GLU A 169 39.58 13.48 14.44
CA GLU A 169 39.95 14.50 15.42
C GLU A 169 38.78 15.47 15.75
N LYS A 170 38.04 15.93 14.73
CA LYS A 170 36.88 16.82 14.94
C LYS A 170 35.70 16.08 15.57
N GLN A 171 35.48 14.82 15.21
CA GLN A 171 34.49 13.97 15.88
C GLN A 171 34.87 13.77 17.35
N GLN A 172 36.14 13.47 17.65
CA GLN A 172 36.61 13.34 19.03
C GLN A 172 36.48 14.66 19.80
N ALA A 173 36.79 15.80 19.20
CA ALA A 173 36.61 17.10 19.86
C ALA A 173 35.14 17.45 20.14
N LEU A 174 34.20 16.99 19.30
CA LEU A 174 32.76 17.20 19.47
C LEU A 174 32.13 16.21 20.47
N LEU A 175 32.57 14.95 20.45
CA LEU A 175 32.05 13.89 21.31
C LEU A 175 32.70 13.90 22.71
N CYS A 176 33.96 14.31 22.79
CA CYS A 176 34.74 14.41 24.02
C CYS A 176 35.18 15.87 24.20
N PRO A 177 34.30 16.77 24.70
CA PRO A 177 34.73 18.12 25.04
C PRO A 177 35.91 18.05 26.02
N GLY A 178 37.01 18.71 25.67
CA GLY A 178 38.20 18.78 26.52
C GLY A 178 37.85 19.26 27.92
N SER A 179 38.59 18.80 28.93
CA SER A 179 38.37 19.10 30.36
C SER A 179 38.32 20.62 30.61
N GLY A 180 37.14 21.22 30.52
CA GLY A 180 36.96 22.68 30.59
C GLY A 180 35.78 23.27 29.81
N GLN A 181 35.15 22.54 28.89
CA GLN A 181 33.92 22.99 28.21
C GLN A 181 32.65 22.40 28.85
N ALA A 182 31.62 23.24 29.00
CA ALA A 182 30.35 22.90 29.63
C ALA A 182 29.71 21.68 28.95
N THR A 183 29.39 20.66 29.74
CA THR A 183 28.75 19.44 29.27
C THR A 183 27.29 19.75 28.90
N SER A 184 27.00 19.90 27.60
CA SER A 184 25.62 20.00 27.13
C SER A 184 25.00 18.60 27.16
N HIS A 185 24.29 18.28 28.24
CA HIS A 185 23.52 17.05 28.33
C HIS A 185 22.21 17.21 27.56
N ILE A 186 22.00 16.36 26.56
CA ILE A 186 20.69 16.21 25.92
C ILE A 186 19.89 15.26 26.82
N PHE A 187 18.87 15.79 27.47
CA PHE A 187 17.92 14.99 28.23
C PHE A 187 16.79 14.60 27.30
N TYR A 188 16.71 13.31 26.99
CA TYR A 188 15.58 12.73 26.28
C TYR A 188 14.60 12.17 27.32
N GLU A 189 13.36 12.64 27.29
CA GLU A 189 12.25 12.04 28.02
C GLU A 189 11.44 11.20 27.04
N PRO A 190 11.38 9.86 27.22
CA PRO A 190 10.58 9.01 26.36
C PRO A 190 9.10 9.39 26.45
N ASP A 191 8.44 9.54 25.31
CA ASP A 191 7.01 9.78 25.26
C ASP A 191 6.21 8.47 25.20
N ALA A 192 4.89 8.56 25.28
CA ALA A 192 4.01 7.38 25.29
C ALA A 192 3.94 6.63 23.94
N TYR A 193 4.66 7.10 22.92
CA TYR A 193 4.76 6.53 21.58
C TYR A 193 6.18 6.06 21.24
N ASP A 194 7.14 6.24 22.15
CA ASP A 194 8.45 5.58 22.08
C ASP A 194 8.31 4.11 22.47
N ASP A 195 7.81 3.31 21.54
CA ASP A 195 7.95 1.86 21.62
C ASP A 195 9.44 1.54 21.45
N PRO A 196 10.13 0.88 22.41
CA PRO A 196 11.45 0.34 22.14
C PRO A 196 11.27 -0.81 21.14
N ASP A 197 11.47 -0.52 19.87
CA ASP A 197 11.61 -1.49 18.80
C ASP A 197 12.83 -2.37 19.13
N GLN A 198 12.57 -3.51 19.77
CA GLN A 198 13.58 -4.51 20.15
C GLN A 198 14.03 -5.38 18.97
N GLU A 199 13.59 -5.07 17.76
CA GLU A 199 13.93 -5.83 16.57
C GLU A 199 14.97 -5.02 15.81
N ASP A 200 16.25 -5.27 16.12
CA ASP A 200 17.36 -4.70 15.38
C ASP A 200 17.26 -5.23 13.94
N PRO A 201 17.01 -4.37 12.93
CA PRO A 201 16.79 -4.82 11.56
C PRO A 201 18.07 -5.37 10.90
N ASP A 202 19.17 -5.48 11.64
CA ASP A 202 20.42 -6.11 11.21
C ASP A 202 20.73 -7.46 11.90
N ASP A 203 19.90 -7.92 12.86
CA ASP A 203 20.10 -9.19 13.58
C ASP A 203 19.93 -10.43 12.68
N ASP A 204 19.29 -10.30 11.51
CA ASP A 204 19.16 -11.34 10.48
C ASP A 204 20.18 -11.22 9.34
N LEU A 205 21.13 -10.28 9.43
CA LEU A 205 22.18 -10.09 8.43
C LEU A 205 23.39 -10.98 8.73
N ASP A 206 23.50 -12.08 7.99
CA ASP A 206 24.74 -12.87 7.93
C ASP A 206 25.82 -12.08 7.14
N ILE A 207 26.70 -11.34 7.83
CA ILE A 207 27.88 -10.64 7.26
C ILE A 207 29.17 -11.44 7.45
#